data_AF-A0A6A2KKL5-F1
#
_entry.id   AF-A0A6A2KKL5-F1
#
_cell.length_a   1.000
_cell.length_b   1.000
_cell.length_c   1.000
_cell.angle_alpha   90.00
_cell.angle_beta   90.00
_cell.angle_gamma   90.00
#
_symmetry.space_group_name_H-M   'P 1'
#
loop_
_entity.id
_entity.type
_entity.pdbx_description
1 polymer ?
#
loop_
_entity_poly.entity_id
_entity_poly.type
_entity_poly.pdbx_seq_one_letter_code
_entity_poly.pdbx_strand_id
1 'polypeptide(L)'
;MWKDFFYFTRAERQGILILAVLCILVFVAGWLIPVKENTAKNDTEKFKKEYAGFMSSIREKEQKIYSHNNRFQPPRTVRLTTFDPNITDSVGFLDLGLPAWMAKNILKYRNKGGKFRRAEDFRKVYGLTQEQYEMLLPYIHIATLAKPKDTLRLYTRKIEEDTLKFFKYAAGTVVELNSADTTELKKIPGIGSGIARMITGYRNRLGGFYDIAQLKEIHLDVEKLRPWFNVATGNTRRLNINRTGIERLKAHPYINFYQAKIIVEYRKKKGILKSLKQLSLYEEFTPQDLERISHYICFE
;
A
#
# COMPACT_ATOMS: atom_id res chain seq x y z
N MET A 1 9.04 6.29 -65.31
CA MET A 1 9.12 6.96 -64.00
C MET A 1 9.84 6.10 -62.93
N TRP A 2 10.87 5.31 -63.28
CA TRP A 2 11.57 4.43 -62.32
C TRP A 2 13.10 4.61 -62.38
N LYS A 3 13.60 5.66 -63.06
CA LYS A 3 15.04 5.90 -63.23
C LYS A 3 15.66 6.85 -62.19
N ASP A 4 14.84 7.46 -61.34
CA ASP A 4 15.29 8.49 -60.38
C ASP A 4 15.43 7.97 -58.93
N PHE A 5 15.13 6.70 -58.68
CA PHE A 5 15.15 6.14 -57.30
C PHE A 5 16.57 5.81 -56.78
N PHE A 6 17.61 5.92 -57.62
CA PHE A 6 18.99 5.50 -57.29
C PHE A 6 20.06 6.57 -57.51
N TYR A 7 19.73 7.85 -57.32
CA TYR A 7 20.74 8.91 -57.26
C TYR A 7 21.15 9.21 -55.81
N PHE A 8 21.88 8.28 -55.20
CA PHE A 8 22.59 8.56 -53.95
C PHE A 8 23.84 9.39 -54.25
N THR A 9 23.99 10.51 -53.55
CA THR A 9 25.20 11.33 -53.53
C THR A 9 26.40 10.52 -53.04
N ARG A 10 27.63 10.95 -53.36
CA ARG A 10 28.86 10.22 -52.93
C ARG A 10 28.92 10.05 -51.40
N ALA A 11 28.41 11.03 -50.64
CA ALA A 11 28.33 10.98 -49.19
C ALA A 11 27.28 9.95 -48.69
N GLU A 12 26.10 9.89 -49.32
CA GLU A 12 25.06 8.91 -48.96
C GLU A 12 25.50 7.48 -49.26
N ARG A 13 26.23 7.26 -50.36
CA ARG A 13 26.80 5.94 -50.68
C ARG A 13 27.82 5.49 -49.62
N GLN A 14 28.65 6.42 -49.13
CA GLN A 14 29.58 6.14 -48.03
C GLN A 14 28.82 5.82 -46.73
N GLY A 15 27.75 6.57 -46.43
CA GLY A 15 26.90 6.31 -45.27
C GLY A 15 26.22 4.94 -45.31
N ILE A 16 25.67 4.55 -46.47
CA ILE A 16 25.03 3.25 -46.67
C ILE A 16 26.05 2.10 -46.54
N LEU A 17 27.26 2.27 -47.09
CA LEU A 17 28.32 1.28 -46.96
C LEU A 17 28.77 1.11 -45.51
N ILE A 18 28.94 2.20 -44.76
CA ILE A 18 29.28 2.16 -43.33
C ILE A 18 28.18 1.44 -42.53
N LEU A 19 26.91 1.77 -42.79
CA LEU A 19 25.77 1.13 -42.12
C LEU A 19 25.69 -0.37 -42.42
N ALA A 20 25.92 -0.76 -43.69
CA ALA A 20 25.92 -2.16 -44.10
C ALA A 20 27.03 -2.95 -43.40
N VAL A 21 28.25 -2.40 -43.34
CA VAL A 21 29.38 -3.01 -42.62
C VAL A 21 29.07 -3.16 -41.13
N LEU A 22 28.43 -2.16 -40.51
CA LEU A 22 28.07 -2.20 -39.10
C LEU A 22 27.01 -3.29 -38.81
N CYS A 23 26.01 -3.44 -39.69
CA CYS A 23 25.03 -4.51 -39.59
C CYS A 23 25.67 -5.90 -39.71
N ILE A 24 26.61 -6.06 -40.64
CA ILE A 24 27.36 -7.32 -40.82
C ILE A 24 28.21 -7.62 -39.58
N LEU A 25 28.86 -6.61 -38.99
CA LEU A 25 29.63 -6.77 -37.75
C LEU A 25 28.76 -7.24 -36.58
N VAL A 26 27.57 -6.67 -36.40
CA VAL A 26 26.61 -7.11 -35.36
C VAL A 26 26.17 -8.54 -35.60
N PHE A 27 25.92 -8.92 -36.86
CA PHE A 27 25.52 -10.27 -37.22
C PHE A 27 26.62 -11.31 -36.95
N VAL A 28 27.87 -11.00 -37.34
CA VAL A 28 29.04 -11.86 -37.08
C VAL A 28 29.34 -11.95 -35.59
N ALA A 29 29.21 -10.85 -34.85
CA ALA A 29 29.35 -10.84 -33.39
C ALA A 29 28.32 -11.76 -32.71
N GLY A 30 27.07 -11.77 -33.19
CA GLY A 30 26.04 -12.70 -32.73
C GLY A 30 26.38 -14.17 -33.00
N TRP A 31 27.07 -14.46 -34.10
CA TRP A 31 27.50 -15.81 -34.48
C TRP A 31 28.74 -16.30 -33.69
N LEU A 32 29.61 -15.38 -33.27
CA LEU A 32 30.79 -15.67 -32.44
C LEU A 32 30.48 -15.89 -30.96
N ILE A 33 29.27 -15.52 -30.49
CA ILE A 33 28.82 -15.87 -29.14
C ILE A 33 28.35 -17.34 -29.19
N PRO A 34 29.02 -18.27 -28.49
CA PRO A 34 28.54 -19.64 -28.43
C PRO A 34 27.16 -19.64 -27.77
N VAL A 35 26.13 -20.02 -28.52
CA VAL A 35 24.81 -20.29 -27.99
C VAL A 35 24.98 -21.38 -26.93
N LYS A 36 24.85 -20.99 -25.66
CA LYS A 36 24.78 -21.92 -24.56
C LYS A 36 23.51 -22.74 -24.77
N GLU A 37 23.65 -23.94 -25.34
CA GLU A 37 22.57 -24.91 -25.37
C GLU A 37 22.06 -25.06 -23.93
N ASN A 38 20.78 -24.75 -23.73
CA ASN A 38 20.10 -25.04 -22.49
C ASN A 38 20.04 -26.56 -22.33
N THR A 39 21.02 -27.13 -21.63
CA THR A 39 21.07 -28.53 -21.17
C THR A 39 20.05 -28.78 -20.06
N ALA A 40 18.78 -28.45 -20.32
CA ALA A 40 17.66 -28.63 -19.39
C ALA A 40 17.26 -30.11 -19.17
N LYS A 41 17.92 -31.09 -19.81
CA LYS A 41 17.63 -32.52 -19.61
C LYS A 41 18.60 -33.23 -18.65
N ASN A 42 19.90 -32.90 -18.69
CA ASN A 42 20.91 -33.57 -17.85
C ASN A 42 20.88 -33.09 -16.39
N ASP A 43 20.53 -31.82 -16.15
CA ASP A 43 20.40 -31.29 -14.79
C ASP A 43 19.23 -31.93 -14.02
N THR A 44 18.14 -32.30 -14.71
CA THR A 44 16.97 -32.92 -14.07
C THR A 44 17.25 -34.29 -13.48
N GLU A 45 18.04 -35.14 -14.15
CA GLU A 45 18.35 -36.47 -13.63
C GLU A 45 19.36 -36.41 -12.48
N LYS A 46 20.37 -35.54 -12.60
CA LYS A 46 21.33 -35.29 -11.53
C LYS A 46 20.64 -34.70 -10.29
N PHE A 47 19.73 -33.73 -10.46
CA PHE A 47 18.91 -33.19 -9.38
C PHE A 47 17.99 -34.25 -8.77
N LYS A 48 17.34 -35.10 -9.58
CA LYS A 48 16.49 -36.19 -9.06
C LYS A 48 17.30 -37.17 -8.21
N LYS A 49 18.53 -37.47 -8.61
CA LYS A 49 19.42 -38.41 -7.90
C LYS A 49 19.96 -37.79 -6.60
N GLU A 50 20.35 -36.52 -6.62
CA GLU A 50 20.74 -35.77 -5.41
C GLU A 50 19.56 -35.58 -4.45
N TYR A 51 18.36 -35.27 -4.96
CA TYR A 51 17.14 -35.15 -4.17
C TYR A 51 16.74 -36.48 -3.53
N ALA A 52 16.83 -37.59 -4.26
CA ALA A 52 16.56 -38.92 -3.72
C ALA A 52 17.56 -39.31 -2.61
N GLY A 53 18.85 -39.03 -2.81
CA GLY A 53 19.90 -39.26 -1.79
C GLY A 53 19.74 -38.37 -0.55
N PHE A 54 19.29 -37.12 -0.74
CA PHE A 54 18.95 -36.23 0.37
C PHE A 54 17.73 -36.77 1.15
N MET A 55 16.67 -37.18 0.46
CA MET A 55 15.47 -37.73 1.08
C MET A 55 15.74 -39.04 1.83
N SER A 56 16.62 -39.92 1.34
CA SER A 56 17.02 -41.12 2.08
C SER A 56 17.84 -40.79 3.33
N SER A 57 18.72 -39.78 3.27
CA SER A 57 19.47 -39.31 4.45
C SER A 57 18.57 -38.72 5.53
N ILE A 58 17.48 -38.03 5.15
CA ILE A 58 16.47 -37.52 6.10
C ILE A 58 15.67 -38.68 6.69
N ARG A 59 15.28 -39.68 5.88
CA ARG A 59 14.54 -40.86 6.34
C ARG A 59 15.34 -41.72 7.31
N GLU A 60 16.65 -41.86 7.09
CA GLU A 60 17.57 -42.54 8.01
C GLU A 60 17.75 -41.75 9.32
N LYS A 61 17.79 -40.41 9.24
CA LYS A 61 17.81 -39.52 10.42
C LYS A 61 16.50 -39.59 11.20
N GLU A 62 15.37 -39.66 10.51
CA GLU A 62 14.04 -39.86 11.11
C GLU A 62 13.96 -41.19 11.85
N GLN A 63 14.39 -42.30 11.25
CA GLN A 63 14.41 -43.62 11.91
C GLN A 63 15.29 -43.63 13.18
N LYS A 64 16.40 -42.90 13.20
CA LYS A 64 17.24 -42.74 14.40
C LYS A 64 16.58 -41.84 15.46
N ILE A 65 15.82 -40.82 15.07
CA ILE A 65 15.08 -39.93 15.99
C ILE A 65 13.86 -40.63 16.60
N TYR A 66 13.18 -41.51 15.86
CA TYR A 66 12.05 -42.32 16.38
C TYR A 66 12.48 -43.47 17.30
N SER A 67 13.75 -43.91 17.25
CA SER A 67 14.26 -45.00 18.10
C SER A 67 14.66 -44.54 19.53
N HIS A 68 14.90 -43.23 19.75
CA HIS A 68 15.45 -42.75 21.02
C HIS A 68 14.42 -42.31 22.08
N ASN A 69 13.12 -42.44 21.82
CA ASN A 69 12.06 -42.09 22.78
C ASN A 69 11.12 -43.26 23.08
N ASN A 70 11.69 -44.46 23.26
CA ASN A 70 10.95 -45.60 23.77
C ASN A 70 10.84 -45.52 25.32
N ARG A 71 10.14 -44.50 25.82
CA ARG A 71 9.44 -44.62 27.10
C ARG A 71 8.03 -45.07 26.78
N PHE A 72 7.81 -46.37 26.89
CA PHE A 72 6.53 -47.06 26.86
C PHE A 72 5.39 -46.16 27.34
N GLN A 73 4.53 -45.74 26.42
CA GLN A 73 3.13 -45.51 26.75
C GLN A 73 2.34 -46.63 26.08
N PRO A 74 1.43 -47.31 26.79
CA PRO A 74 0.61 -48.35 26.20
C PRO A 74 -0.15 -47.78 24.99
N PRO A 75 -0.48 -48.60 23.97
CA PRO A 75 -1.28 -48.15 22.84
C PRO A 75 -2.59 -47.59 23.37
N ARG A 76 -2.71 -46.26 23.36
CA ARG A 76 -3.94 -45.60 23.79
C ARG A 76 -5.02 -46.02 22.81
N THR A 77 -6.11 -46.57 23.34
CA THR A 77 -7.27 -46.96 22.54
C THR A 77 -7.78 -45.72 21.83
N VAL A 78 -7.65 -45.67 20.50
CA VAL A 78 -8.15 -44.55 19.69
C VAL A 78 -9.67 -44.53 19.85
N ARG A 79 -10.18 -43.44 20.44
CA ARG A 79 -11.63 -43.23 20.58
C ARG A 79 -11.98 -42.01 19.74
N LEU A 80 -12.67 -42.25 18.62
CA LEU A 80 -13.18 -41.19 17.76
C LEU A 80 -14.35 -40.51 18.49
N THR A 81 -14.03 -39.51 19.30
CA THR A 81 -15.01 -38.65 19.98
C THR A 81 -15.13 -37.32 19.25
N THR A 82 -16.33 -36.75 19.25
CA THR A 82 -16.56 -35.38 18.82
C THR A 82 -15.61 -34.41 19.52
N PHE A 83 -14.96 -33.52 18.76
CA PHE A 83 -13.98 -32.57 19.29
C PHE A 83 -14.07 -31.20 18.60
N ASP A 84 -13.75 -30.13 19.34
CA ASP A 84 -13.58 -28.78 18.80
C ASP A 84 -12.09 -28.46 18.66
N PRO A 85 -11.53 -28.28 17.45
CA PRO A 85 -10.11 -28.01 17.26
C PRO A 85 -9.62 -26.71 17.93
N ASN A 86 -10.51 -25.78 18.29
CA ASN A 86 -10.16 -24.55 18.99
C ASN A 86 -10.10 -24.68 20.52
N ILE A 87 -10.61 -25.79 21.07
CA ILE A 87 -10.72 -26.02 22.53
C ILE A 87 -9.90 -27.24 22.94
N THR A 88 -9.95 -28.32 22.16
CA THR A 88 -9.35 -29.64 22.43
C THR A 88 -7.87 -29.55 22.84
N ASP A 89 -7.50 -30.19 23.94
CA ASP A 89 -6.12 -30.20 24.43
C ASP A 89 -5.25 -31.26 23.72
N SER A 90 -3.93 -31.19 23.94
CA SER A 90 -2.94 -32.14 23.44
C SER A 90 -3.31 -33.60 23.68
N VAL A 91 -3.83 -33.94 24.87
CA VAL A 91 -4.28 -35.30 25.21
C VAL A 91 -5.46 -35.73 24.33
N GLY A 92 -6.44 -34.84 24.13
CA GLY A 92 -7.59 -35.13 23.27
C GLY A 92 -7.19 -35.39 21.81
N PHE A 93 -6.20 -34.66 21.29
CA PHE A 93 -5.69 -34.92 19.94
C PHE A 93 -4.95 -36.26 19.82
N LEU A 94 -4.24 -36.69 20.87
CA LEU A 94 -3.60 -38.01 20.90
C LEU A 94 -4.63 -39.14 20.91
N ASP A 95 -5.73 -38.96 21.65
CA ASP A 95 -6.79 -39.96 21.75
C ASP A 95 -7.59 -40.12 20.44
N LEU A 96 -7.55 -39.09 19.58
CA LEU A 96 -8.06 -39.10 18.20
C LEU A 96 -7.11 -39.76 17.20
N GLY A 97 -5.94 -40.23 17.64
CA GLY A 97 -4.94 -40.88 16.80
C GLY A 97 -3.98 -39.93 16.08
N LEU A 98 -3.95 -38.63 16.44
CA LEU A 98 -2.97 -37.70 15.89
C LEU A 98 -1.62 -37.85 16.59
N PRO A 99 -0.48 -37.78 15.87
CA PRO A 99 0.82 -37.87 16.49
C PRO A 99 1.12 -36.64 17.36
N ALA A 100 1.91 -36.82 18.42
CA ALA A 100 2.19 -35.78 19.42
C ALA A 100 2.75 -34.47 18.83
N TRP A 101 3.57 -34.56 17.78
CA TRP A 101 4.12 -33.39 17.10
C TRP A 101 3.03 -32.58 16.37
N MET A 102 2.01 -33.25 15.84
CA MET A 102 0.89 -32.62 15.14
C MET A 102 -0.03 -31.91 16.13
N ALA A 103 -0.35 -32.56 17.26
CA ALA A 103 -1.08 -31.93 18.37
C ALA A 103 -0.36 -30.66 18.88
N LYS A 104 0.98 -30.72 19.02
CA LYS A 104 1.80 -29.56 19.40
C LYS A 104 1.73 -28.42 18.39
N ASN A 105 1.72 -28.73 17.08
CA ASN A 105 1.61 -27.72 16.03
C ASN A 105 0.23 -27.04 16.04
N ILE A 106 -0.85 -27.80 16.26
CA ILE A 106 -2.20 -27.27 16.40
C ILE A 106 -2.30 -26.30 17.59
N LEU A 107 -1.75 -26.67 18.75
CA LEU A 107 -1.69 -25.78 19.92
C LEU A 107 -0.86 -24.52 19.66
N LYS A 108 0.28 -24.64 18.98
CA LYS A 108 1.12 -23.48 18.62
C LYS A 108 0.38 -22.52 17.67
N TYR A 109 -0.41 -23.04 16.74
CA TYR A 109 -1.25 -22.24 15.85
C TYR A 109 -2.31 -21.47 16.65
N ARG A 110 -2.99 -22.12 17.59
CA ARG A 110 -3.96 -21.49 18.51
C ARG A 110 -3.33 -20.40 19.37
N ASN A 111 -2.18 -20.67 19.97
CA ASN A 111 -1.47 -19.70 20.83
C ASN A 111 -1.01 -18.45 20.06
N LYS A 112 -0.81 -18.57 18.74
CA LYS A 112 -0.50 -17.43 17.85
C LYS A 112 -1.75 -16.67 17.38
N GLY A 113 -2.94 -17.00 17.89
CA GLY A 113 -4.21 -16.38 17.52
C GLY A 113 -4.89 -17.01 16.30
N GLY A 114 -4.36 -18.12 15.77
CA GLY A 114 -5.01 -18.91 14.73
C GLY A 114 -6.29 -19.57 15.24
N LYS A 115 -7.34 -19.58 14.42
CA LYS A 115 -8.63 -20.18 14.75
C LYS A 115 -9.17 -20.96 13.56
N PHE A 116 -9.62 -22.19 13.81
CA PHE A 116 -10.34 -23.00 12.84
C PHE A 116 -11.79 -22.50 12.79
N ARG A 117 -12.21 -21.94 11.65
CA ARG A 117 -13.55 -21.35 11.52
C ARG A 117 -14.56 -22.34 10.96
N ARG A 118 -14.07 -23.27 10.13
CA ARG A 118 -14.87 -24.32 9.53
C ARG A 118 -14.14 -25.65 9.65
N ALA A 119 -14.87 -26.76 9.58
CA ALA A 119 -14.26 -28.09 9.67
C ALA A 119 -13.20 -28.29 8.57
N GLU A 120 -13.41 -27.67 7.39
CA GLU A 120 -12.47 -27.74 6.27
C GLU A 120 -11.13 -27.04 6.52
N ASP A 121 -11.06 -26.12 7.49
CA ASP A 121 -9.79 -25.51 7.88
C ASP A 121 -8.85 -26.52 8.56
N PHE A 122 -9.40 -27.58 9.16
CA PHE A 122 -8.60 -28.61 9.82
C PHE A 122 -7.74 -29.41 8.83
N ARG A 123 -8.14 -29.49 7.55
CA ARG A 123 -7.33 -30.08 6.47
C ARG A 123 -5.97 -29.40 6.29
N LYS A 124 -5.83 -28.14 6.72
CA LYS A 124 -4.59 -27.34 6.59
C LYS A 124 -3.55 -27.66 7.67
N VAL A 125 -3.86 -28.55 8.61
CA VAL A 125 -2.90 -28.99 9.63
C VAL A 125 -1.71 -29.69 8.95
N TYR A 126 -0.51 -29.22 9.27
CA TYR A 126 0.71 -29.71 8.64
C TYR A 126 0.91 -31.21 8.86
N GLY A 127 1.02 -31.96 7.76
CA GLY A 127 1.22 -33.41 7.71
C GLY A 127 -0.01 -34.26 8.06
N LEU A 128 -1.21 -33.68 8.05
CA LEU A 128 -2.46 -34.42 8.04
C LEU A 128 -2.74 -34.97 6.63
N THR A 129 -2.91 -36.28 6.48
CA THR A 129 -3.27 -36.86 5.18
C THR A 129 -4.74 -36.63 4.86
N GLN A 130 -5.09 -36.67 3.57
CA GLN A 130 -6.48 -36.50 3.13
C GLN A 130 -7.40 -37.57 3.74
N GLU A 131 -6.94 -38.82 3.78
CA GLU A 131 -7.68 -39.95 4.37
C GLU A 131 -7.93 -39.74 5.87
N GLN A 132 -6.92 -39.28 6.63
CA GLN A 132 -7.06 -38.98 8.06
C GLN A 132 -8.03 -37.83 8.30
N TYR A 133 -8.01 -36.81 7.46
CA TYR A 133 -8.95 -35.70 7.53
C TYR A 133 -10.39 -36.17 7.30
N GLU A 134 -10.63 -37.04 6.31
CA GLU A 134 -11.95 -37.59 6.02
C GLU A 134 -12.49 -38.47 7.15
N MET A 135 -11.63 -39.24 7.81
CA MET A 135 -12.02 -40.03 9.00
C MET A 135 -12.42 -39.15 10.19
N LEU A 136 -11.75 -38.00 10.37
CA LEU A 136 -12.00 -37.08 11.49
C LEU A 136 -13.13 -36.09 11.21
N LEU A 137 -13.44 -35.83 9.94
CA LEU A 137 -14.45 -34.85 9.50
C LEU A 137 -15.80 -34.99 10.21
N PRO A 138 -16.39 -36.20 10.39
CA PRO A 138 -17.68 -36.36 11.07
C PRO A 138 -17.65 -35.99 12.55
N TYR A 139 -16.47 -35.93 13.15
CA TYR A 139 -16.26 -35.68 14.58
C TYR A 139 -15.79 -34.25 14.87
N ILE A 140 -15.46 -33.45 13.84
CA ILE A 140 -15.05 -32.06 14.00
C ILE A 140 -16.28 -31.18 14.18
N HIS A 141 -16.52 -30.74 15.41
CA HIS A 141 -17.57 -29.79 15.74
C HIS A 141 -16.96 -28.49 16.23
N ILE A 142 -17.04 -27.46 15.39
CA ILE A 142 -16.63 -26.10 15.76
C ILE A 142 -17.89 -25.37 16.20
N ALA A 143 -17.93 -24.90 17.45
CA ALA A 143 -19.02 -24.06 17.91
C ALA A 143 -19.06 -22.79 17.04
N THR A 144 -20.02 -22.71 16.12
CA THR A 144 -20.23 -21.49 15.34
C THR A 144 -20.72 -20.42 16.30
N LEU A 145 -19.83 -19.50 16.68
CA LEU A 145 -20.25 -18.23 17.26
C LEU A 145 -21.24 -17.63 16.27
N ALA A 146 -22.50 -17.51 16.69
CA ALA A 146 -23.58 -16.92 15.92
C ALA A 146 -23.03 -15.71 15.15
N LYS A 147 -23.19 -15.72 13.83
CA LYS A 147 -22.76 -14.63 12.96
C LYS A 147 -23.19 -13.30 13.61
N PRO A 148 -22.26 -12.41 14.02
CA PRO A 148 -22.67 -11.05 14.32
C PRO A 148 -23.13 -10.50 12.98
N LYS A 149 -24.43 -10.24 12.85
CA LYS A 149 -25.06 -9.70 11.65
C LYS A 149 -24.54 -8.30 11.26
N ASP A 150 -23.51 -7.76 11.93
CA ASP A 150 -23.04 -6.39 11.71
C ASP A 150 -21.53 -6.14 11.78
N THR A 151 -20.64 -7.13 11.94
CA THR A 151 -19.18 -6.85 11.98
C THR A 151 -18.52 -6.72 10.61
N LEU A 152 -19.11 -7.29 9.54
CA LEU A 152 -18.62 -7.07 8.17
C LEU A 152 -18.90 -5.66 7.65
N ARG A 153 -19.91 -4.96 8.19
CA ARG A 153 -20.17 -3.55 7.83
C ARG A 153 -19.11 -2.57 8.34
N LEU A 154 -18.31 -2.95 9.33
CA LEU A 154 -17.22 -2.12 9.85
C LEU A 154 -15.95 -2.20 8.99
N TYR A 155 -15.76 -3.30 8.24
CA TYR A 155 -14.56 -3.54 7.43
C TYR A 155 -14.81 -3.51 5.92
N THR A 156 -16.04 -3.75 5.46
CA THR A 156 -16.43 -3.37 4.11
C THR A 156 -16.58 -1.86 4.12
N ARG A 157 -15.62 -1.13 3.55
CA ARG A 157 -15.83 0.27 3.13
C ARG A 157 -17.13 0.25 2.35
N LYS A 158 -18.21 0.73 2.97
CA LYS A 158 -19.49 0.95 2.30
C LYS A 158 -19.12 1.88 1.16
N ILE A 159 -19.00 1.34 -0.05
CA ILE A 159 -19.10 2.15 -1.24
C ILE A 159 -20.55 2.59 -1.13
N GLU A 160 -20.77 3.75 -0.51
CA GLU A 160 -22.00 4.47 -0.68
C GLU A 160 -22.06 4.71 -2.18
N GLU A 161 -22.68 3.78 -2.90
CA GLU A 161 -23.14 4.06 -4.24
C GLU A 161 -23.99 5.32 -4.08
N ASP A 162 -23.52 6.38 -4.74
CA ASP A 162 -24.07 7.74 -4.76
C ASP A 162 -25.50 7.66 -5.35
N THR A 163 -26.43 7.10 -4.56
CA THR A 163 -27.81 6.77 -4.94
C THR A 163 -28.75 7.95 -4.75
N LEU A 164 -28.26 9.06 -4.19
CA LEU A 164 -28.92 10.34 -4.32
C LEU A 164 -28.77 10.76 -5.78
N LYS A 165 -29.87 10.87 -6.52
CA LYS A 165 -29.89 11.54 -7.83
C LYS A 165 -29.26 12.93 -7.65
N PHE A 166 -27.98 13.10 -7.97
CA PHE A 166 -27.25 14.34 -7.70
C PHE A 166 -27.79 15.42 -8.63
N PHE A 167 -28.58 16.33 -8.08
CA PHE A 167 -28.82 17.62 -8.70
C PHE A 167 -27.47 18.33 -8.84
N LYS A 168 -27.08 18.61 -10.08
CA LYS A 168 -25.92 19.45 -10.38
C LYS A 168 -26.38 20.90 -10.53
N TYR A 169 -25.56 21.83 -10.07
CA TYR A 169 -25.85 23.25 -10.24
C TYR A 169 -25.86 23.64 -11.72
N ALA A 170 -26.77 24.55 -12.07
CA ALA A 170 -26.80 25.17 -13.39
C ALA A 170 -25.61 26.11 -13.57
N ALA A 171 -25.12 26.23 -14.80
CA ALA A 171 -24.03 27.15 -15.15
C ALA A 171 -24.36 28.58 -14.69
N GLY A 172 -23.39 29.24 -14.06
CA GLY A 172 -23.55 30.57 -13.46
C GLY A 172 -23.86 30.57 -11.96
N THR A 173 -24.07 29.39 -11.35
CA THR A 173 -24.14 29.28 -9.88
C THR A 173 -22.75 29.43 -9.28
N VAL A 174 -22.56 30.43 -8.41
CA VAL A 174 -21.29 30.69 -7.74
C VAL A 174 -21.37 30.23 -6.29
N VAL A 175 -20.40 29.43 -5.87
CA VAL A 175 -20.30 28.86 -4.53
C VAL A 175 -19.08 29.45 -3.83
N GLU A 176 -19.24 29.84 -2.57
CA GLU A 176 -18.13 30.37 -1.78
C GLU A 176 -17.18 29.25 -1.32
N LEU A 177 -15.94 29.27 -1.80
CA LEU A 177 -14.98 28.17 -1.64
C LEU A 177 -14.64 27.87 -0.17
N ASN A 178 -14.60 28.91 0.67
CA ASN A 178 -14.21 28.79 2.07
C ASN A 178 -15.31 28.26 2.99
N SER A 179 -16.58 28.53 2.68
CA SER A 179 -17.72 28.07 3.49
C SER A 179 -18.36 26.79 2.97
N ALA A 180 -18.12 26.42 1.70
CA ALA A 180 -18.81 25.30 1.07
C ALA A 180 -18.62 23.97 1.81
N ASP A 181 -19.71 23.23 2.02
CA ASP A 181 -19.62 21.85 2.51
C ASP A 181 -19.28 20.87 1.38
N THR A 182 -18.77 19.70 1.73
CA THR A 182 -18.52 18.59 0.79
C THR A 182 -19.74 18.24 -0.05
N THR A 183 -20.95 18.36 0.49
CA THR A 183 -22.20 18.12 -0.24
C THR A 183 -22.48 19.20 -1.28
N GLU A 184 -22.17 20.46 -0.98
CA GLU A 184 -22.31 21.58 -1.92
C GLU A 184 -21.27 21.52 -3.03
N LEU A 185 -20.01 21.19 -2.67
CA LEU A 185 -18.94 20.98 -3.65
C LEU A 185 -19.30 19.88 -4.64
N LYS A 186 -19.90 18.78 -4.17
CA LYS A 186 -20.37 17.67 -5.04
C LYS A 186 -21.46 18.08 -6.02
N LYS A 187 -22.20 19.18 -5.79
CA LYS A 187 -23.21 19.67 -6.75
C LYS A 187 -22.58 20.39 -7.94
N ILE A 188 -21.31 20.77 -7.86
CA ILE A 188 -20.60 21.40 -8.98
C ILE A 188 -20.27 20.32 -10.04
N PRO A 189 -20.51 20.58 -11.34
CA PRO A 189 -20.08 19.70 -12.42
C PRO A 189 -18.56 19.46 -12.39
N GLY A 190 -18.12 18.21 -12.56
CA GLY A 190 -16.70 17.84 -12.48
C GLY A 190 -16.14 17.64 -11.07
N ILE A 191 -16.88 17.98 -10.02
CA ILE A 191 -16.49 17.70 -8.62
C ILE A 191 -17.23 16.45 -8.11
N GLY A 192 -16.46 15.40 -7.83
CA GLY A 192 -16.93 14.19 -7.14
C GLY A 192 -16.49 14.13 -5.68
N SER A 193 -16.82 13.03 -5.00
CA SER A 193 -16.49 12.83 -3.58
C SER A 193 -14.99 12.91 -3.27
N GLY A 194 -14.13 12.45 -4.17
CA GLY A 194 -12.66 12.54 -4.05
C GLY A 194 -12.18 13.99 -4.08
N ILE A 195 -12.61 14.76 -5.08
CA ILE A 195 -12.22 16.16 -5.26
C ILE A 195 -12.78 17.02 -4.12
N ALA A 196 -14.05 16.82 -3.72
CA ALA A 196 -14.64 17.53 -2.60
C ALA A 196 -13.85 17.29 -1.29
N ARG A 197 -13.41 16.04 -1.04
CA ARG A 197 -12.56 15.71 0.12
C ARG A 197 -11.18 16.36 0.03
N MET A 198 -10.62 16.45 -1.17
CA MET A 198 -9.31 17.08 -1.39
C MET A 198 -9.37 18.59 -1.15
N ILE A 199 -10.38 19.27 -1.68
CA ILE A 199 -10.61 20.71 -1.48
C ILE A 199 -10.79 21.00 0.01
N THR A 200 -11.70 20.29 0.69
CA THR A 200 -11.95 20.51 2.12
C THR A 200 -10.75 20.17 3.01
N GLY A 201 -10.05 19.07 2.71
CA GLY A 201 -8.84 18.69 3.43
C GLY A 201 -7.69 19.69 3.24
N TYR A 202 -7.55 20.26 2.04
CA TYR A 202 -6.55 21.29 1.79
C TYR A 202 -6.93 22.61 2.46
N ARG A 203 -8.20 23.05 2.33
CA ARG A 203 -8.76 24.21 3.02
C ARG A 203 -8.46 24.19 4.51
N ASN A 204 -8.66 23.05 5.17
CA ASN A 204 -8.46 22.91 6.61
C ASN A 204 -6.99 23.04 7.03
N ARG A 205 -6.05 22.56 6.20
CA ARG A 205 -4.60 22.67 6.46
C ARG A 205 -4.08 24.09 6.21
N LEU A 206 -4.59 24.72 5.15
CA LEU A 206 -4.23 26.07 4.74
C LEU A 206 -4.86 27.14 5.65
N GLY A 207 -6.04 26.85 6.21
CA GLY A 207 -6.81 27.82 7.00
C GLY A 207 -7.85 28.59 6.17
N GLY A 208 -8.13 28.16 4.94
CA GLY A 208 -8.96 28.88 3.96
C GLY A 208 -8.15 29.17 2.70
N PHE A 209 -8.81 29.45 1.60
CA PHE A 209 -8.22 29.91 0.36
C PHE A 209 -8.29 31.44 0.30
N TYR A 210 -7.21 32.10 -0.12
CA TYR A 210 -7.23 33.53 -0.46
C TYR A 210 -7.44 33.76 -1.96
N ASP A 211 -7.13 32.77 -2.79
CA ASP A 211 -7.28 32.81 -4.25
C ASP A 211 -7.72 31.43 -4.77
N ILE A 212 -8.56 31.44 -5.81
CA ILE A 212 -9.00 30.26 -6.54
C ILE A 212 -7.81 29.57 -7.23
N ALA A 213 -6.78 30.32 -7.63
CA ALA A 213 -5.57 29.77 -8.25
C ALA A 213 -4.86 28.70 -7.38
N GLN A 214 -5.04 28.76 -6.06
CA GLN A 214 -4.47 27.79 -5.11
C GLN A 214 -5.04 26.37 -5.29
N LEU A 215 -6.18 26.21 -5.97
CA LEU A 215 -6.70 24.87 -6.34
C LEU A 215 -5.74 24.12 -7.27
N LYS A 216 -4.85 24.81 -8.00
CA LYS A 216 -3.81 24.17 -8.81
C LYS A 216 -2.79 23.40 -7.97
N GLU A 217 -2.55 23.81 -6.73
CA GLU A 217 -1.62 23.16 -5.81
C GLU A 217 -2.07 21.75 -5.39
N ILE A 218 -3.38 21.50 -5.48
CA ILE A 218 -3.99 20.18 -5.30
C ILE A 218 -4.29 19.48 -6.63
N HIS A 219 -3.62 19.87 -7.71
CA HIS A 219 -3.73 19.26 -9.05
C HIS A 219 -5.14 19.32 -9.66
N LEU A 220 -5.92 20.36 -9.33
CA LEU A 220 -7.22 20.60 -9.95
C LEU A 220 -7.11 21.58 -11.13
N ASP A 221 -7.98 21.38 -12.11
CA ASP A 221 -8.09 22.23 -13.29
C ASP A 221 -8.85 23.52 -12.93
N VAL A 222 -8.09 24.57 -12.66
CA VAL A 222 -8.62 25.87 -12.21
C VAL A 222 -9.50 26.49 -13.29
N GLU A 223 -9.17 26.35 -14.57
CA GLU A 223 -9.92 26.99 -15.66
C GLU A 223 -11.37 26.52 -15.72
N LYS A 224 -11.59 25.22 -15.48
CA LYS A 224 -12.95 24.64 -15.43
C LYS A 224 -13.73 25.02 -14.18
N LEU A 225 -13.03 25.24 -13.07
CA LEU A 225 -13.63 25.45 -11.75
C LEU A 225 -13.84 26.94 -11.41
N ARG A 226 -13.06 27.83 -12.02
CA ARG A 226 -13.09 29.28 -11.77
C ARG A 226 -14.49 29.90 -11.89
N PRO A 227 -15.35 29.54 -12.86
CA PRO A 227 -16.70 30.12 -12.96
C PRO A 227 -17.64 29.72 -11.80
N TRP A 228 -17.32 28.66 -11.06
CA TRP A 228 -18.18 28.09 -10.03
C TRP A 228 -17.83 28.56 -8.62
N PHE A 229 -16.71 29.25 -8.45
CA PHE A 229 -16.19 29.62 -7.14
C PHE A 229 -16.06 31.12 -6.97
N ASN A 230 -16.36 31.57 -5.76
CA ASN A 230 -15.94 32.86 -5.22
C ASN A 230 -15.04 32.65 -4.00
N VAL A 231 -14.22 33.66 -3.70
CA VAL A 231 -13.40 33.73 -2.50
C VAL A 231 -13.60 35.08 -1.84
N ALA A 232 -14.27 35.09 -0.69
CA ALA A 232 -14.37 36.25 0.18
C ALA A 232 -13.02 36.50 0.86
N THR A 233 -12.42 37.65 0.56
CA THR A 233 -11.20 38.12 1.22
C THR A 233 -11.46 38.36 2.71
N GLY A 234 -10.69 37.69 3.57
CA GLY A 234 -10.75 37.86 5.03
C GLY A 234 -11.26 36.67 5.84
N ASN A 235 -11.79 35.63 5.20
CA ASN A 235 -12.24 34.41 5.90
C ASN A 235 -11.13 33.38 6.20
N THR A 236 -9.85 33.76 6.07
CA THR A 236 -8.73 32.87 6.37
C THR A 236 -8.39 32.85 7.85
N ARG A 237 -8.23 31.67 8.42
CA ARG A 237 -7.74 31.44 9.77
C ARG A 237 -6.24 31.71 9.79
N ARG A 238 -5.85 32.81 10.44
CA ARG A 238 -4.46 33.21 10.56
C ARG A 238 -3.77 32.50 11.72
N LEU A 239 -2.51 32.13 11.50
CA LEU A 239 -1.65 31.48 12.47
C LEU A 239 -0.75 32.50 13.16
N ASN A 240 -0.78 32.51 14.49
CA ASN A 240 0.06 33.40 15.26
C ASN A 240 1.52 32.93 15.26
N ILE A 241 2.39 33.61 14.53
CA ILE A 241 3.79 33.18 14.36
C ILE A 241 4.61 33.31 15.65
N ASN A 242 4.22 34.20 16.56
CA ASN A 242 4.96 34.47 17.80
C ASN A 242 4.65 33.43 18.89
N ARG A 243 3.44 32.88 18.89
CA ARG A 243 2.98 31.93 19.92
C ARG A 243 3.03 30.46 19.48
N THR A 244 3.08 30.19 18.18
CA THR A 244 2.93 28.83 17.64
C THR A 244 4.21 27.98 17.73
N GLY A 245 4.12 26.73 18.19
CA GLY A 245 5.25 25.78 18.22
C GLY A 245 5.63 25.22 16.84
N ILE A 246 6.80 24.57 16.74
CA ILE A 246 7.33 23.98 15.48
C ILE A 246 6.31 23.04 14.82
N GLU A 247 5.69 22.16 15.62
CA GLU A 247 4.76 21.14 15.14
C GLU A 247 3.52 21.72 14.44
N ARG A 248 3.02 22.85 14.94
CA ARG A 248 1.84 23.50 14.35
C ARG A 248 2.23 24.42 13.18
N LEU A 249 3.43 24.99 13.19
CA LEU A 249 3.98 25.70 12.03
C LEU A 249 4.15 24.75 10.84
N LYS A 250 4.80 23.60 11.02
CA LYS A 250 5.06 22.63 9.93
C LYS A 250 3.79 21.96 9.37
N ALA A 251 2.68 22.05 10.08
CA ALA A 251 1.40 21.51 9.62
C ALA A 251 0.79 22.36 8.49
N HIS A 252 1.23 23.61 8.35
CA HIS A 252 0.77 24.51 7.31
C HIS A 252 1.45 24.20 5.96
N PRO A 253 0.72 24.14 4.83
CA PRO A 253 1.28 23.75 3.53
C PRO A 253 2.48 24.60 3.05
N TYR A 254 2.49 25.88 3.41
CA TYR A 254 3.56 26.82 3.02
C TYR A 254 4.72 26.93 4.00
N ILE A 255 4.73 26.16 5.09
CA ILE A 255 5.82 26.22 6.08
C ILE A 255 6.40 24.83 6.24
N ASN A 256 7.63 24.63 5.77
CA ASN A 256 8.36 23.39 5.97
C ASN A 256 9.04 23.35 7.36
N PHE A 257 9.64 22.20 7.70
CA PHE A 257 10.31 22.01 8.99
C PHE A 257 11.46 23.01 9.24
N TYR A 258 12.27 23.29 8.21
CA TYR A 258 13.41 24.20 8.33
C TYR A 258 12.95 25.64 8.55
N GLN A 259 11.97 26.10 7.79
CA GLN A 259 11.34 27.41 7.96
C GLN A 259 10.72 27.55 9.36
N ALA A 260 9.99 26.53 9.84
CA ALA A 260 9.44 26.50 11.19
C ALA A 260 10.54 26.59 12.26
N LYS A 261 11.64 25.84 12.10
CA LYS A 261 12.79 25.87 13.00
C LYS A 261 13.41 27.28 13.06
N ILE A 262 13.65 27.92 11.91
CA ILE A 262 14.19 29.28 11.85
C ILE A 262 13.28 30.28 12.56
N ILE A 263 11.96 30.21 12.36
CA ILE A 263 10.99 31.06 13.08
C ILE A 263 11.16 30.91 14.59
N VAL A 264 11.28 29.67 15.08
CA VAL A 264 11.42 29.40 16.51
C VAL A 264 12.76 29.88 17.06
N GLU A 265 13.84 29.65 16.35
CA GLU A 265 15.17 30.13 16.73
C GLU A 265 15.27 31.65 16.72
N TYR A 266 14.66 32.30 15.72
CA TYR A 266 14.57 33.76 15.66
C TYR A 266 13.90 34.29 16.93
N ARG A 267 12.76 33.70 17.33
CA ARG A 267 12.05 34.11 18.56
C ARG A 267 12.90 33.99 19.82
N LYS A 268 13.71 32.93 19.91
CA LYS A 268 14.63 32.71 21.03
C LYS A 268 15.80 33.70 21.05
N LYS A 269 16.34 34.06 19.88
CA LYS A 269 17.55 34.88 19.75
C LYS A 269 17.28 36.39 19.70
N LYS A 270 16.27 36.80 18.94
CA LYS A 270 15.97 38.21 18.61
C LYS A 270 14.63 38.71 19.17
N GLY A 271 13.80 37.81 19.72
CA GLY A 271 12.51 38.14 20.29
C GLY A 271 11.36 38.12 19.27
N ILE A 272 10.32 38.90 19.55
CA ILE A 272 9.03 38.87 18.83
C ILE A 272 9.21 39.30 17.36
N LEU A 273 8.66 38.51 16.43
CA LEU A 273 8.59 38.88 15.01
C LEU A 273 7.52 39.96 14.83
N LYS A 274 7.88 41.06 14.16
CA LYS A 274 6.94 42.13 13.78
C LYS A 274 6.59 42.08 12.30
N SER A 275 7.45 41.48 11.47
CA SER A 275 7.25 41.39 10.02
C SER A 275 7.96 40.18 9.43
N LEU A 276 7.37 39.61 8.38
CA LEU A 276 7.99 38.55 7.57
C LEU A 276 9.29 38.99 6.89
N LYS A 277 9.47 40.29 6.64
CA LYS A 277 10.71 40.83 6.08
C LYS A 277 11.93 40.52 6.95
N GLN A 278 11.75 40.29 8.25
CA GLN A 278 12.84 39.91 9.14
C GLN A 278 13.37 38.48 8.87
N LEU A 279 12.56 37.66 8.20
CA LEU A 279 12.90 36.30 7.82
C LEU A 279 13.50 36.21 6.40
N SER A 280 13.46 37.28 5.60
CA SER A 280 14.02 37.29 4.25
C SER A 280 15.55 37.24 4.22
N LEU A 281 16.21 37.40 5.37
CA LEU A 281 17.66 37.26 5.51
C LEU A 281 18.11 35.80 5.59
N TYR A 282 17.18 34.86 5.74
CA TYR A 282 17.46 33.44 5.85
C TYR A 282 17.24 32.77 4.49
N GLU A 283 18.17 31.91 4.10
CA GLU A 283 18.16 31.23 2.79
C GLU A 283 16.94 30.31 2.61
N GLU A 284 16.35 29.85 3.72
CA GLU A 284 15.18 28.97 3.71
C GLU A 284 13.88 29.66 3.31
N PHE A 285 13.87 30.99 3.16
CA PHE A 285 12.69 31.77 2.77
C PHE A 285 12.89 32.44 1.43
N THR A 286 12.14 31.99 0.41
CA THR A 286 12.09 32.71 -0.86
C THR A 286 11.09 33.88 -0.77
N PRO A 287 11.21 34.91 -1.63
CA PRO A 287 10.23 36.00 -1.69
C PRO A 287 8.80 35.50 -1.93
N GLN A 288 8.66 34.47 -2.76
CA GLN A 288 7.37 33.84 -3.08
C GLN A 288 6.77 33.11 -1.88
N ASP A 289 7.60 32.44 -1.06
CA ASP A 289 7.14 31.81 0.16
C ASP A 289 6.63 32.85 1.16
N LEU A 290 7.36 33.96 1.33
CA LEU A 290 6.95 35.03 2.24
C LEU A 290 5.63 35.68 1.82
N GLU A 291 5.44 35.91 0.52
CA GLU A 291 4.18 36.41 -0.03
C GLU A 291 3.02 35.46 0.28
N ARG A 292 3.17 34.17 -0.03
CA ARG A 292 2.16 33.14 0.24
C ARG A 292 1.84 32.99 1.73
N ILE A 293 2.86 32.96 2.58
CA ILE A 293 2.71 32.84 4.04
C ILE A 293 2.00 34.07 4.61
N SER A 294 2.21 35.27 4.06
CA SER A 294 1.66 36.52 4.58
C SER A 294 0.13 36.52 4.71
N HIS A 295 -0.57 35.79 3.84
CA HIS A 295 -2.04 35.67 3.86
C HIS A 295 -2.58 34.82 5.03
N TYR A 296 -1.71 34.04 5.69
CA TYR A 296 -2.08 33.03 6.67
C TYR A 296 -1.47 33.23 8.05
N ILE A 297 -0.81 34.34 8.32
CA ILE A 297 -0.16 34.58 9.61
C ILE A 297 -0.57 35.89 10.27
N CYS A 298 -0.37 35.96 11.58
CA CYS A 298 -0.48 37.19 12.38
C CYS A 298 0.63 37.24 13.43
N PHE A 299 0.86 38.44 13.99
CA PHE A 299 1.97 38.75 14.91
C PHE A 299 1.52 39.06 16.35
N GLU A 300 0.23 38.94 16.68
CA GLU A 300 -0.35 39.32 17.98
C GLU A 300 0.12 38.51 19.20
#